data_AF-A0A9W8FGU3-F1
#
_entry.id   AF-A0A9W8FGU3-F1
#
_cell.length_a   1.000
_cell.length_b   1.000
_cell.length_c   1.000
_cell.angle_alpha   90.00
_cell.angle_beta   90.00
_cell.angle_gamma   90.00
#
_symmetry.space_group_name_H-M   'P 1'
#
loop_
_entity.id
_entity.type
_entity.pdbx_description
1 polymer ?
#
loop_
_entity_poly.entity_id
_entity_poly.type
_entity_poly.pdbx_seq_one_letter_code
_entity_poly.pdbx_strand_id
1 'polypeptide(L)'
;MSDDPGSNEKFHKSLALYTVLASRPTTDSHTRLVCLAKKASLLDMHPSIRTFDTTCSKLRQEDAKTLLPSASFGALLVDRVTTTHDLAVAYKESGDAINASAAYDRAVQLMQELPKELLKIDEKPISFADMLAEWADVEQSLGRTTKASKIRDRSSKERQNI
;
A
#
# COMPACT_ATOMS: atom_id res chain seq x y z
N MET A 1 19.44 8.55 -19.00
CA MET A 1 19.86 8.61 -17.59
C MET A 1 20.42 7.24 -17.27
N SER A 2 21.73 7.13 -17.09
CA SER A 2 22.36 5.88 -16.67
C SER A 2 22.04 5.65 -15.20
N ASP A 3 21.25 4.63 -14.91
CA ASP A 3 20.94 4.21 -13.54
C ASP A 3 22.26 3.84 -12.86
N ASP A 4 22.67 4.62 -11.86
CA ASP A 4 23.83 4.29 -11.03
C ASP A 4 23.49 2.98 -10.28
N PRO A 5 24.17 1.86 -10.57
CA PRO A 5 23.89 0.59 -9.91
C PRO A 5 24.05 0.68 -8.39
N GLY A 6 24.90 1.58 -7.89
CA GLY A 6 25.08 1.81 -6.45
C GLY A 6 23.86 2.47 -5.78
N SER A 7 23.03 3.20 -6.53
CA SER A 7 21.80 3.81 -6.02
C SER A 7 20.72 2.75 -5.77
N ASN A 8 20.55 1.81 -6.71
CA ASN A 8 19.56 0.75 -6.58
C ASN A 8 19.89 -0.22 -5.44
N GLU A 9 21.18 -0.56 -5.27
CA GLU A 9 21.62 -1.41 -4.16
C GLU A 9 21.33 -0.76 -2.78
N LYS A 10 21.57 0.54 -2.63
CA LYS A 10 21.26 1.28 -1.40
C LYS A 10 19.76 1.31 -1.10
N PHE A 11 18.93 1.46 -2.13
CA PHE A 11 17.48 1.40 -2.01
C PHE A 11 17.02 0.05 -1.46
N HIS A 12 17.44 -1.06 -2.10
CA HIS A 12 17.08 -2.41 -1.66
C HIS A 12 17.56 -2.72 -0.24
N LYS A 13 18.79 -2.34 0.12
CA LYS A 13 19.30 -2.48 1.49
C LYS A 13 18.45 -1.71 2.51
N SER A 14 18.02 -0.50 2.16
CA SER A 14 17.17 0.33 3.03
C SER A 14 15.79 -0.29 3.21
N LEU A 15 15.14 -0.75 2.12
CA LEU A 15 13.87 -1.46 2.20
C LEU A 15 13.95 -2.71 3.08
N ALA A 16 15.00 -3.52 2.90
CA ALA A 16 15.23 -4.71 3.69
C ALA A 16 15.41 -4.38 5.18
N LEU A 17 16.19 -3.35 5.50
CA LEU A 17 16.38 -2.89 6.87
C LEU A 17 15.06 -2.49 7.54
N TYR A 18 14.26 -1.63 6.91
CA TYR A 18 12.99 -1.19 7.50
C TYR A 18 11.97 -2.32 7.62
N THR A 19 11.98 -3.27 6.67
CA THR A 19 11.12 -4.46 6.73
C THR A 19 11.48 -5.34 7.93
N VAL A 20 12.77 -5.59 8.15
CA VAL A 20 13.24 -6.38 9.30
C VAL A 20 12.95 -5.67 10.63
N LEU A 21 13.15 -4.35 10.71
CA LEU A 21 12.88 -3.60 11.93
C LEU A 21 11.38 -3.56 12.27
N ALA A 22 10.51 -3.37 11.27
CA ALA A 22 9.05 -3.31 11.48
C ALA A 22 8.41 -4.65 11.85
N SER A 23 9.03 -5.78 11.49
CA SER A 23 8.49 -7.14 11.69
C SER A 23 8.97 -7.82 12.98
N ARG A 24 9.94 -7.24 13.69
CA ARG A 24 10.45 -7.82 14.95
C ARG A 24 9.39 -7.75 16.05
N PRO A 25 9.13 -8.85 16.77
CA PRO A 25 8.18 -8.86 17.89
C PRO A 25 8.54 -7.91 19.03
N THR A 26 9.82 -7.57 19.17
CA THR A 26 10.34 -6.67 20.21
C THR A 26 10.28 -5.19 19.82
N THR A 27 9.90 -4.88 18.59
CA THR A 27 9.81 -3.49 18.13
C THR A 27 8.55 -2.88 18.73
N ASP A 28 8.71 -1.79 19.48
CA ASP A 28 7.58 -1.05 20.03
C ASP A 28 6.73 -0.41 18.92
N SER A 29 5.47 -0.09 19.22
CA SER A 29 4.51 0.44 18.25
C SER A 29 4.99 1.73 17.58
N HIS A 30 5.69 2.60 18.32
CA HIS A 30 6.21 3.86 17.78
C HIS A 30 7.35 3.60 16.78
N THR A 31 8.33 2.77 17.15
CA THR A 31 9.43 2.39 16.24
C THR A 31 8.90 1.68 15.00
N ARG A 32 7.90 0.78 15.14
CA ARG A 32 7.24 0.11 14.02
C ARG A 32 6.61 1.12 13.07
N LEU A 33 5.84 2.07 13.60
CA LEU A 33 5.21 3.15 12.82
C LEU A 33 6.25 3.98 12.06
N VAL A 34 7.34 4.38 12.71
CA VAL A 34 8.42 5.15 12.06
C VAL A 34 9.08 4.34 10.93
N CYS A 35 9.36 3.06 11.15
CA CYS A 35 9.94 2.19 10.12
C CYS A 35 9.03 2.03 8.90
N LEU A 36 7.72 1.80 9.13
CA LEU A 36 6.72 1.69 8.07
C LEU A 36 6.57 3.00 7.29
N ALA A 37 6.54 4.14 7.98
CA ALA A 37 6.47 5.46 7.34
C ALA A 37 7.71 5.72 6.45
N LYS A 38 8.91 5.34 6.93
CA LYS A 38 10.14 5.45 6.13
C LYS A 38 10.13 4.50 4.93
N LYS A 39 9.67 3.26 5.10
CA LYS A 39 9.55 2.30 4.01
C LYS A 39 8.56 2.79 2.94
N ALA A 40 7.37 3.25 3.34
CA ALA A 40 6.38 3.81 2.43
C ALA A 40 6.94 5.00 1.63
N SER A 41 7.62 5.93 2.32
CA SER A 41 8.26 7.08 1.67
C SER A 41 9.34 6.67 0.67
N LEU A 42 10.14 5.64 0.96
CA LEU A 42 11.12 5.11 0.00
C LEU A 42 10.44 4.55 -1.25
N LEU A 43 9.37 3.78 -1.09
CA LEU A 43 8.61 3.20 -2.21
C LEU A 43 7.97 4.30 -3.06
N ASP A 44 7.37 5.32 -2.44
CA ASP A 44 6.79 6.48 -3.15
C ASP A 44 7.83 7.28 -3.94
N MET A 45 9.08 7.31 -3.47
CA MET A 45 10.18 8.03 -4.11
C MET A 45 10.93 7.21 -5.16
N HIS A 46 10.61 5.91 -5.31
CA HIS A 46 11.29 5.05 -6.28
C HIS A 46 11.04 5.56 -7.71
N PRO A 47 12.08 5.77 -8.54
CA PRO A 47 11.93 6.37 -9.87
C PRO A 47 10.90 5.65 -10.75
N SER A 48 10.94 4.32 -10.81
CA SER A 48 10.00 3.55 -11.62
C SER A 48 8.55 3.68 -11.14
N ILE A 49 8.34 3.80 -9.82
CA ILE A 49 6.99 4.00 -9.24
C ILE A 49 6.49 5.39 -9.60
N ARG A 50 7.34 6.42 -9.47
CA ARG A 50 6.98 7.80 -9.86
C ARG A 50 6.67 7.90 -11.35
N THR A 51 7.48 7.28 -12.20
CA THR A 51 7.21 7.22 -13.65
C THR A 51 5.88 6.53 -13.91
N PHE A 52 5.62 5.39 -13.26
CA PHE A 52 4.34 4.68 -13.35
C PHE A 52 3.16 5.57 -12.95
N ASP A 53 3.20 6.25 -11.80
CA ASP A 53 2.14 7.15 -11.33
C ASP A 53 1.86 8.27 -12.37
N THR A 54 2.91 8.85 -12.97
CA THR A 54 2.77 9.92 -13.98
C THR A 54 2.29 9.44 -15.36
N THR A 55 2.55 8.18 -15.70
CA THR A 55 2.23 7.61 -17.01
C THR A 55 0.85 6.94 -16.99
N CYS A 56 0.53 6.18 -15.94
CA CYS A 56 -0.76 5.53 -15.77
C CYS A 56 -1.91 6.52 -15.56
N SER A 57 -1.67 7.69 -14.96
CA SER A 57 -2.68 8.75 -14.89
C SER A 57 -3.12 9.28 -16.27
N LYS A 58 -2.35 9.00 -17.34
CA LYS A 58 -2.62 9.47 -18.70
C LYS A 58 -3.10 8.38 -19.65
N LEU A 59 -2.92 7.10 -19.30
CA LEU A 59 -3.24 5.97 -20.17
C LEU A 59 -4.53 5.28 -19.73
N ARG A 60 -5.28 4.76 -20.69
CA ARG A 60 -6.41 3.87 -20.40
C ARG A 60 -5.86 2.61 -19.75
N GLN A 61 -6.56 2.08 -18.73
CA GLN A 61 -6.12 0.89 -17.96
C GLN A 61 -5.73 -0.33 -18.84
N GLU A 62 -6.24 -0.40 -20.08
CA GLU A 62 -5.98 -1.49 -21.03
C GLU A 62 -4.54 -1.50 -21.57
N ASP A 63 -3.87 -0.34 -21.66
CA ASP A 63 -2.49 -0.23 -22.17
C ASP A 63 -1.43 -0.50 -21.08
N ALA A 64 -1.84 -0.52 -19.81
CA ALA A 64 -0.94 -0.70 -18.66
C ALA A 64 -0.20 -2.05 -18.65
N LYS A 65 -0.69 -3.06 -19.38
CA LYS A 65 -0.01 -4.37 -19.48
C LYS A 65 1.36 -4.28 -20.14
N THR A 66 1.52 -3.36 -21.09
CA THR A 66 2.82 -3.14 -21.77
C THR A 66 3.83 -2.39 -20.90
N LEU A 67 3.37 -1.81 -19.78
CA LEU A 67 4.15 -0.97 -18.88
C LEU A 67 4.65 -1.69 -17.64
N LEU A 68 4.29 -2.96 -17.41
CA LEU A 68 4.91 -3.75 -16.33
C LEU A 68 6.31 -4.18 -16.79
N PRO A 69 7.38 -3.46 -16.40
CA PRO A 69 8.69 -3.61 -17.03
C PRO A 69 9.36 -4.93 -16.62
N SER A 70 8.93 -5.53 -15.50
CA SER A 70 9.45 -6.77 -14.95
C SER A 70 8.57 -7.31 -13.81
N ALA A 71 8.72 -8.60 -13.48
CA ALA A 71 8.15 -9.20 -12.28
C ALA A 71 8.62 -8.48 -10.99
N SER A 72 9.87 -7.99 -10.97
CA SER A 72 10.41 -7.22 -9.84
C SER A 72 9.71 -5.89 -9.63
N PHE A 73 9.25 -5.22 -10.69
CA PHE A 73 8.48 -3.99 -10.55
C PHE A 73 7.07 -4.24 -10.00
N GLY A 74 6.41 -5.32 -10.46
CA GLY A 74 5.14 -5.74 -9.89
C GLY A 74 5.21 -5.99 -8.39
N ALA A 75 6.29 -6.65 -7.93
CA ALA A 75 6.56 -6.85 -6.50
C ALA A 75 6.72 -5.53 -5.73
N LEU A 76 7.38 -4.50 -6.30
CA LEU A 76 7.50 -3.19 -5.67
C LEU A 76 6.14 -2.48 -5.52
N LEU A 77 5.25 -2.60 -6.51
CA LEU A 77 3.90 -2.03 -6.42
C LEU A 77 3.08 -2.72 -5.34
N VAL A 78 3.15 -4.05 -5.24
CA VAL A 78 2.49 -4.81 -4.17
C VAL A 78 3.06 -4.43 -2.81
N ASP A 79 4.39 -4.35 -2.67
CA ASP A 79 5.05 -3.95 -1.41
C ASP A 79 4.66 -2.53 -0.98
N ARG A 80 4.44 -1.61 -1.94
CA ARG A 80 3.90 -0.27 -1.68
C ARG A 80 2.52 -0.35 -1.05
N VAL A 81 1.59 -1.11 -1.65
CA VAL A 81 0.23 -1.27 -1.10
C VAL A 81 0.24 -1.87 0.30
N THR A 82 0.97 -2.99 0.48
CA THR A 82 1.08 -3.68 1.76
C THR A 82 1.70 -2.78 2.83
N THR A 83 2.80 -2.08 2.52
CA THR A 83 3.45 -1.19 3.47
C THR A 83 2.54 -0.02 3.87
N THR A 84 1.79 0.55 2.92
CA THR A 84 0.84 1.63 3.23
C THR A 84 -0.33 1.14 4.08
N HIS A 85 -0.83 -0.08 3.85
CA HIS A 85 -1.85 -0.71 4.69
C HIS A 85 -1.32 -1.00 6.09
N ASP A 86 -0.14 -1.61 6.23
CA ASP A 86 0.50 -1.87 7.52
C ASP A 86 0.73 -0.58 8.31
N LEU A 87 1.08 0.52 7.63
CA LEU A 87 1.20 1.84 8.23
C LEU A 87 -0.16 2.34 8.77
N ALA A 88 -1.25 2.12 8.03
CA ALA A 88 -2.60 2.45 8.49
C ALA A 88 -3.01 1.66 9.73
N VAL A 89 -2.67 0.37 9.77
CA VAL A 89 -2.85 -0.49 10.95
C VAL A 89 -2.03 0.03 12.13
N ALA A 90 -0.76 0.39 11.92
CA ALA A 90 0.09 0.92 12.98
C ALA A 90 -0.45 2.24 13.56
N TYR A 91 -0.97 3.16 12.72
CA TYR A 91 -1.65 4.37 13.19
C TYR A 91 -2.93 4.05 13.98
N LYS A 92 -3.71 3.05 13.54
CA LYS A 92 -4.91 2.60 14.25
C LYS A 92 -4.54 2.04 15.63
N GLU A 93 -3.52 1.19 15.71
CA GLU A 93 -3.01 0.62 16.96
C GLU A 93 -2.46 1.69 17.92
N SER A 94 -1.88 2.77 17.39
CA SER A 94 -1.42 3.91 18.19
C SER A 94 -2.54 4.88 18.61
N GLY A 95 -3.80 4.62 18.23
CA GLY A 95 -4.94 5.49 18.50
C GLY A 95 -5.02 6.75 17.61
N ASP A 96 -4.16 6.87 16.60
CA ASP A 96 -4.17 7.98 15.66
C ASP A 96 -5.13 7.67 14.49
N ALA A 97 -6.43 7.75 14.79
CA ALA A 97 -7.48 7.41 13.83
C ALA A 97 -7.47 8.33 12.59
N ILE A 98 -6.97 9.56 12.71
CA ILE A 98 -6.90 10.51 11.59
C ILE A 98 -5.86 10.05 10.57
N ASN A 99 -4.63 9.79 11.02
CA ASN A 99 -3.57 9.30 10.12
C ASN A 99 -3.85 7.88 9.64
N ALA A 100 -4.50 7.04 10.45
CA ALA A 100 -4.99 5.74 10.00
C ALA A 100 -5.97 5.87 8.82
N SER A 101 -6.98 6.73 8.95
CA SER A 101 -7.97 7.00 7.89
C SER A 101 -7.30 7.46 6.58
N ALA A 102 -6.31 8.38 6.67
CA ALA A 102 -5.57 8.85 5.51
C ALA A 102 -4.72 7.75 4.86
N ALA A 103 -4.04 6.93 5.66
CA ALA A 103 -3.22 5.83 5.16
C ALA A 103 -4.08 4.72 4.52
N TYR A 104 -5.25 4.39 5.08
CA TYR A 104 -6.20 3.46 4.45
C TYR A 104 -6.72 3.98 3.11
N ASP A 105 -7.10 5.27 3.04
CA ASP A 105 -7.54 5.88 1.78
C ASP A 105 -6.46 5.75 0.70
N ARG A 106 -5.19 6.02 1.06
CA ARG A 106 -4.07 5.86 0.14
C ARG A 106 -3.84 4.41 -0.27
N ALA A 107 -3.86 3.46 0.67
CA ALA A 107 -3.70 2.04 0.38
C ALA A 107 -4.80 1.52 -0.57
N VAL A 108 -6.04 1.95 -0.37
CA VAL A 108 -7.18 1.61 -1.24
C VAL A 108 -6.98 2.17 -2.64
N GLN A 109 -6.59 3.44 -2.77
CA GLN A 109 -6.30 4.05 -4.07
C GLN A 109 -5.20 3.26 -4.81
N LEU A 110 -4.10 2.96 -4.12
CA LEU A 110 -3.00 2.17 -4.68
C LEU A 110 -3.45 0.77 -5.13
N MET A 111 -4.27 0.09 -4.32
CA MET A 111 -4.80 -1.23 -4.66
C MET A 111 -5.70 -1.20 -5.90
N GLN A 112 -6.42 -0.08 -6.13
CA GLN A 112 -7.23 0.11 -7.35
C GLN A 112 -6.38 0.45 -8.58
N GLU A 113 -5.22 1.06 -8.38
CA GLU A 113 -4.25 1.39 -9.43
C GLU A 113 -3.40 0.17 -9.85
N LEU A 114 -3.35 -0.87 -9.03
CA LEU A 114 -2.63 -2.10 -9.34
C LEU A 114 -3.23 -2.79 -10.59
N PRO A 115 -2.38 -3.22 -11.55
CA PRO A 115 -2.80 -4.06 -12.67
C PRO A 115 -3.51 -5.34 -12.20
N LYS A 116 -4.61 -5.70 -12.87
CA LYS A 116 -5.45 -6.86 -12.51
C LYS A 116 -4.66 -8.17 -12.47
N GLU A 117 -3.61 -8.30 -13.27
CA GLU A 117 -2.72 -9.45 -13.29
C GLU A 117 -1.96 -9.63 -11.97
N LEU A 118 -1.51 -8.53 -11.36
CA LEU A 118 -0.92 -8.55 -10.02
C LEU A 118 -1.97 -8.84 -8.94
N LEU A 119 -3.26 -8.61 -9.24
CA LEU A 119 -4.33 -8.95 -8.32
C LEU A 119 -4.60 -10.45 -8.20
N LYS A 120 -4.15 -11.26 -9.18
CA LYS A 120 -4.37 -12.71 -9.26
C LYS A 120 -3.23 -13.54 -8.68
N ILE A 121 -2.19 -12.91 -8.15
CA ILE A 121 -1.09 -13.62 -7.50
C ILE A 121 -1.61 -14.09 -6.14
N ASP A 122 -1.69 -15.41 -5.93
CA ASP A 122 -2.30 -16.04 -4.74
C ASP A 122 -1.65 -15.64 -3.41
N GLU A 123 -0.44 -15.10 -3.45
CA GLU A 123 0.33 -14.69 -2.26
C GLU A 123 0.08 -13.24 -1.83
N LYS A 124 -1.13 -12.71 -2.03
CA LYS A 124 -1.45 -11.40 -1.48
C LYS A 124 -1.60 -11.48 0.03
N PRO A 125 -0.83 -10.69 0.80
CA PRO A 125 -0.95 -10.72 2.24
C PRO A 125 -2.30 -10.15 2.73
N ILE A 126 -2.99 -9.34 1.93
CA ILE A 126 -4.21 -8.61 2.33
C ILE A 126 -5.27 -8.66 1.22
N SER A 127 -6.47 -9.08 1.56
CA SER A 127 -7.66 -8.98 0.69
C SER A 127 -8.13 -7.53 0.58
N PHE A 128 -8.53 -7.10 -0.62
CA PHE A 128 -9.06 -5.76 -0.82
C PHE A 128 -10.32 -5.50 0.02
N ALA A 129 -11.16 -6.53 0.20
CA ALA A 129 -12.34 -6.42 1.02
C ALA A 129 -12.02 -6.20 2.51
N ASP A 130 -10.96 -6.85 3.02
CA ASP A 130 -10.57 -6.74 4.43
C ASP A 130 -9.97 -5.36 4.71
N MET A 131 -9.13 -4.85 3.80
CA MET A 131 -8.63 -3.48 3.85
C MET A 131 -9.77 -2.45 3.90
N LEU A 132 -10.81 -2.63 3.08
CA LEU A 132 -12.00 -1.77 3.11
C LEU A 132 -12.76 -1.90 4.45
N ALA A 133 -12.92 -3.11 4.97
CA ALA A 133 -13.61 -3.33 6.25
C ALA A 133 -12.89 -2.62 7.40
N GLU A 134 -11.57 -2.76 7.48
CA GLU A 134 -10.76 -2.10 8.51
C GLU A 134 -10.79 -0.57 8.39
N TRP A 135 -10.76 -0.05 7.16
CA TRP A 135 -10.91 1.39 6.93
C TRP A 135 -12.28 1.89 7.41
N ALA A 136 -13.35 1.15 7.13
CA ALA A 136 -14.69 1.51 7.57
C ALA A 136 -14.79 1.59 9.10
N ASP A 137 -14.11 0.70 9.83
CA ASP A 137 -14.06 0.74 11.28
C ASP A 137 -13.35 1.99 11.81
N VAL A 138 -12.27 2.41 11.15
CA VAL A 138 -11.58 3.67 11.48
C VAL A 138 -12.49 4.87 11.21
N GLU A 139 -13.15 4.95 10.06
CA GLU A 139 -14.10 6.03 9.76
C GLU A 139 -15.28 6.07 10.74
N GLN A 140 -15.74 4.89 11.19
CA GLN A 140 -16.77 4.79 12.22
C GLN A 140 -16.27 5.35 13.57
N SER A 141 -15.03 5.04 13.97
CA SER A 141 -14.44 5.60 15.20
C SER A 141 -14.24 7.12 15.15
N LEU A 142 -14.09 7.69 13.95
CA LEU A 142 -14.04 9.13 13.70
C LEU A 142 -15.44 9.78 13.66
N GLY A 143 -16.52 9.03 13.87
CA GLY A 143 -17.89 9.52 13.78
C GLY A 143 -18.37 9.78 12.35
N ARG A 144 -17.61 9.39 11.32
CA ARG A 144 -17.94 9.57 9.90
C ARG A 144 -18.81 8.40 9.39
N THR A 145 -19.92 8.16 10.09
CA THR A 145 -20.79 6.99 9.92
C THR A 145 -21.29 6.79 8.48
N THR A 146 -21.66 7.86 7.78
CA THR A 146 -22.08 7.79 6.37
C THR A 146 -20.96 7.27 5.45
N LYS A 147 -19.72 7.69 5.68
CA LYS A 147 -18.56 7.23 4.90
C LYS A 147 -18.25 5.77 5.24
N ALA A 148 -18.22 5.43 6.53
CA ALA A 148 -18.02 4.06 7.01
C ALA A 148 -19.03 3.08 6.38
N SER A 149 -20.32 3.43 6.37
CA SER A 149 -21.38 2.60 5.77
C SER A 149 -21.12 2.31 4.28
N LYS A 150 -20.83 3.36 3.49
CA LYS A 150 -20.50 3.21 2.07
C LYS A 150 -19.28 2.30 1.83
N ILE A 151 -18.26 2.40 2.68
CA ILE A 151 -17.07 1.56 2.59
C ILE A 151 -17.41 0.10 2.93
N ARG A 152 -18.24 -0.17 3.94
CA ARG A 152 -18.70 -1.54 4.27
C ARG A 152 -19.53 -2.17 3.16
N ASP A 153 -20.42 -1.40 2.55
CA ASP A 153 -21.21 -1.88 1.40
C ASP A 153 -20.28 -2.28 0.25
N ARG A 154 -19.24 -1.47 0.01
CA ARG A 154 -18.22 -1.79 -0.99
C ARG A 154 -17.44 -3.06 -0.63
N SER A 155 -16.94 -3.17 0.61
CA SER A 155 -16.24 -4.38 1.10
C SER A 155 -17.08 -5.64 0.88
N SER A 156 -18.38 -5.58 1.19
CA SER A 156 -19.31 -6.71 1.03
C SER A 156 -19.47 -7.12 -0.44
N LYS A 157 -19.57 -6.16 -1.36
CA LYS A 157 -19.63 -6.43 -2.81
C LYS A 157 -18.35 -7.07 -3.32
N GLU A 158 -17.19 -6.60 -2.87
CA GLU A 158 -15.91 -7.20 -3.27
C GLU A 158 -15.80 -8.66 -2.82
N ARG A 159 -16.28 -9.01 -1.60
CA ARG A 159 -16.30 -10.40 -1.12
C ARG A 159 -17.20 -11.33 -1.94
N GLN A 160 -18.25 -10.80 -2.57
CA GLN A 160 -19.17 -11.58 -3.41
C GLN A 160 -18.63 -11.85 -4.81
N ASN A 161 -17.60 -11.11 -5.23
CA ASN A 161 -17.02 -11.19 -6.58
C ASN A 161 -15.76 -12.09 -6.66
N ILE A 162 -15.33 -12.66 -5.53
CA ILE A 162 -14.18 -13.58 -5.40
C ILE A 162 -14.73 -15.01 -5.38
#